data_AF-A0A6P1VL38-F1
#
_entry.id   AF-A0A6P1VL38-F1
#
_cell.length_a   1.000
_cell.length_b   1.000
_cell.length_c   1.000
_cell.angle_alpha   90.00
_cell.angle_beta   90.00
_cell.angle_gamma   90.00
#
_symmetry.space_group_name_H-M   'P 1'
#
loop_
_entity.id
_entity.type
_entity.pdbx_description
1 polymer ?
#
loop_
_entity_poly.entity_id
_entity_poly.type
_entity_poly.pdbx_seq_one_letter_code
_entity_poly.pdbx_strand_id
1 'polypeptide(L)'
;MQANSTRPDEALFIDQNKYDQLPFAIQLGALLLWGLKLTSYQHETRLWELYHFNEFFAKIEYDEKGQPSSVRTHSTIQLIEFLHGELN
;
A
#
# COMPACT_ATOMS: atom_id res chain seq x y z
N MET A 1 1.79 38.59 20.53
CA MET A 1 1.17 37.73 19.49
C MET A 1 2.21 36.69 19.09
N GLN A 2 2.10 35.46 19.60
CA GLN A 2 2.97 34.36 19.18
C GLN A 2 2.35 33.76 17.92
N ALA A 3 3.12 33.74 16.82
CA ALA A 3 2.75 32.99 15.63
C ALA A 3 2.80 31.50 16.00
N ASN A 4 1.64 30.84 16.02
CA ASN A 4 1.57 29.38 16.00
C ASN A 4 2.15 28.93 14.67
N SER A 5 3.44 28.61 14.66
CA SER A 5 4.06 27.85 13.59
C SER A 5 3.46 26.44 13.64
N THR A 6 2.34 26.25 12.97
CA THR A 6 1.87 24.92 12.58
C THR A 6 3.01 24.31 11.79
N ARG A 7 3.70 23.32 12.36
CA ARG A 7 4.80 22.63 11.69
C ARG A 7 4.28 22.08 10.37
N PRO A 8 4.89 22.40 9.22
CA PRO A 8 4.65 21.62 8.02
C PRO A 8 5.20 20.22 8.32
N ASP A 9 4.45 19.19 7.95
CA ASP A 9 4.93 17.79 7.90
C ASP A 9 4.99 17.02 9.22
N GLU A 10 3.90 16.96 9.99
CA GLU A 10 3.56 15.66 10.59
C GLU A 10 3.07 14.75 9.46
N ALA A 11 4.01 14.17 8.71
CA ALA A 11 3.69 13.12 7.75
C ALA A 11 2.88 12.04 8.49
N LEU A 12 1.70 11.72 7.97
CA LEU A 12 0.79 10.74 8.58
C LEU A 12 1.52 9.39 8.69
N PHE A 13 1.99 9.06 9.90
CA PHE A 13 2.71 7.83 10.14
C PHE A 13 1.73 6.66 10.31
N ILE A 14 1.54 5.90 9.24
CA ILE A 14 0.83 4.62 9.23
C ILE A 14 1.83 3.51 9.55
N ASP A 15 1.63 2.84 10.68
CA ASP A 15 2.34 1.64 11.08
C ASP A 15 1.73 0.40 10.41
N GLN A 16 2.56 -0.50 9.89
CA GLN A 16 2.11 -1.69 9.17
C GLN A 16 1.21 -2.59 10.03
N ASN A 17 1.60 -2.87 11.28
CA ASN A 17 0.84 -3.79 12.13
C ASN A 17 -0.56 -3.24 12.47
N LYS A 18 -0.66 -1.94 12.72
CA LYS A 18 -1.96 -1.27 12.92
C LYS A 18 -2.79 -1.28 11.65
N TYR A 19 -2.16 -1.05 10.51
CA TYR A 19 -2.81 -1.08 9.21
C TYR A 19 -3.39 -2.46 8.88
N ASP A 20 -2.64 -3.53 9.16
CA ASP A 20 -3.07 -4.92 8.91
C ASP A 20 -4.27 -5.35 9.75
N GLN A 21 -4.52 -4.68 10.87
CA GLN A 21 -5.68 -4.93 11.73
C GLN A 21 -6.95 -4.19 11.26
N LEU A 22 -6.84 -3.29 10.28
CA LEU A 22 -7.98 -2.54 9.78
C LEU A 22 -8.88 -3.43 8.90
N PRO A 23 -10.21 -3.21 8.91
CA PRO A 23 -11.10 -3.82 7.93
C PRO A 23 -10.66 -3.52 6.50
N PHE A 24 -10.86 -4.48 5.59
CA PHE A 24 -10.45 -4.38 4.19
C PHE A 24 -10.84 -3.06 3.50
N ALA A 25 -12.09 -2.60 3.70
CA ALA A 25 -12.55 -1.33 3.11
C ALA A 25 -11.75 -0.12 3.61
N ILE A 26 -11.30 -0.14 4.87
CA ILE A 26 -10.48 0.92 5.46
C ILE A 26 -9.04 0.83 4.92
N GLN A 27 -8.48 -0.37 4.80
CA GLN A 27 -7.17 -0.57 4.16
C GLN A 27 -7.17 -0.01 2.74
N LEU A 28 -8.16 -0.40 1.93
CA LEU A 28 -8.29 0.06 0.56
C LEU A 28 -8.45 1.59 0.48
N GLY A 29 -9.32 2.17 1.30
CA GLY A 29 -9.51 3.62 1.34
C GLY A 29 -8.23 4.36 1.73
N ALA A 30 -7.50 3.85 2.71
CA ALA A 30 -6.22 4.43 3.12
C ALA A 30 -5.19 4.38 1.97
N LEU A 31 -5.10 3.29 1.23
CA LEU A 31 -4.20 3.18 0.08
C LEU A 31 -4.50 4.20 -1.01
N LEU A 32 -5.78 4.32 -1.37
CA LEU A 32 -6.20 5.21 -2.45
C LEU A 32 -6.06 6.69 -2.08
N LEU A 33 -6.15 7.04 -0.79
CA LEU A 33 -6.08 8.43 -0.33
C LEU A 33 -4.68 8.87 0.09
N TRP A 34 -3.90 7.97 0.72
CA TRP A 34 -2.63 8.32 1.35
C TRP A 34 -1.44 7.50 0.85
N GLY A 35 -1.67 6.41 0.12
CA GLY A 35 -0.61 5.57 -0.41
C GLY A 35 0.04 6.19 -1.63
N LEU A 36 1.36 6.08 -1.74
CA LEU A 36 2.07 6.42 -2.97
C LEU A 36 2.02 5.23 -3.93
N LYS A 37 1.22 5.31 -4.98
CA LYS A 37 1.19 4.30 -6.04
C LYS A 37 2.53 4.26 -6.76
N LEU A 38 3.19 3.11 -6.75
CA LEU A 38 4.47 2.90 -7.41
C LEU A 38 4.30 2.33 -8.82
N THR A 39 3.47 1.30 -8.94
CA THR A 39 3.28 0.63 -10.23
C THR A 39 1.96 -0.14 -10.28
N SER A 40 1.59 -0.53 -11.50
CA SER A 40 0.50 -1.46 -11.80
C SER A 40 1.01 -2.42 -12.84
N TYR A 41 0.74 -3.71 -12.65
CA TYR A 41 1.15 -4.74 -13.58
C TYR A 41 0.11 -5.86 -13.61
N GLN A 42 0.06 -6.54 -14.73
CA GLN A 42 -0.79 -7.69 -14.93
C GLN A 42 0.06 -8.94 -14.68
N HIS A 43 -0.32 -9.75 -13.70
CA HIS A 43 0.28 -11.05 -13.46
C HIS A 43 -0.74 -12.13 -13.81
N GLU A 44 -0.39 -12.96 -14.79
CA GLU A 44 -1.30 -13.90 -15.45
C GLU A 44 -2.58 -13.20 -15.96
N THR A 45 -3.71 -13.40 -15.27
CA THR A 45 -5.03 -12.84 -15.59
C THR A 45 -5.47 -11.73 -14.64
N ARG A 46 -4.67 -11.41 -13.61
CA ARG A 46 -5.05 -10.50 -12.54
C ARG A 46 -4.25 -9.20 -12.61
N LEU A 47 -4.95 -8.09 -12.42
CA LEU A 47 -4.32 -6.79 -12.25
C LEU A 47 -3.86 -6.66 -10.80
N TRP A 48 -2.59 -6.33 -10.60
CA TRP A 48 -2.04 -6.00 -9.30
C TRP A 48 -1.54 -4.55 -9.29
N GLU A 49 -1.69 -3.89 -8.14
CA GLU A 49 -1.16 -2.56 -7.91
C GLU A 49 -0.29 -2.53 -6.67
N LEU A 50 0.87 -1.89 -6.76
CA LEU A 50 1.81 -1.75 -5.66
C LEU A 50 1.86 -0.31 -5.20
N TYR A 51 1.70 -0.13 -3.89
CA TYR A 51 1.74 1.13 -3.19
C TYR A 51 2.84 1.11 -2.14
N HIS A 52 3.30 2.30 -1.78
CA HIS A 52 4.20 2.53 -0.67
C HIS A 52 3.51 3.44 0.37
N PHE A 53 3.57 3.01 1.62
CA PHE A 53 3.38 3.85 2.79
C PHE A 53 4.71 3.98 3.51
N ASN A 54 4.89 5.07 4.25
CA ASN A 54 6.07 5.40 5.08
C ASN A 54 7.19 4.33 5.11
N GLU A 55 6.97 3.21 5.81
CA GLU A 55 7.98 2.17 6.03
C GLU A 55 7.60 0.79 5.45
N PHE A 56 6.50 0.67 4.70
CA PHE A 56 6.05 -0.62 4.15
C PHE A 56 5.35 -0.48 2.80
N PHE A 57 5.28 -1.60 2.09
CA PHE A 57 4.60 -1.69 0.80
C PHE A 57 3.28 -2.41 0.95
N ALA A 58 2.33 -2.09 0.09
CA ALA A 58 1.04 -2.75 0.05
C ALA A 58 0.64 -3.05 -1.38
N LYS A 59 0.19 -4.28 -1.62
CA LYS A 59 -0.29 -4.75 -2.90
C LYS A 59 -1.80 -4.88 -2.87
N ILE A 60 -2.49 -4.29 -3.84
CA ILE A 60 -3.90 -4.56 -4.11
C ILE A 60 -3.97 -5.62 -5.21
N GLU A 61 -4.67 -6.72 -4.96
CA GLU A 61 -4.97 -7.73 -5.98
C GLU A 61 -6.41 -7.56 -6.47
N TYR A 62 -6.60 -7.45 -7.77
CA TYR A 62 -7.92 -7.35 -8.38
C TYR A 62 -8.37 -8.72 -8.90
N ASP A 63 -9.66 -9.00 -8.77
CA ASP A 63 -10.29 -10.19 -9.34
C ASP A 63 -10.46 -10.08 -10.87
N GLU A 64 -10.98 -11.13 -11.49
CA GLU A 64 -11.23 -11.19 -12.93
C GLU A 64 -12.27 -10.17 -13.43
N LYS A 65 -13.06 -9.59 -12.52
CA LYS A 65 -14.04 -8.52 -12.81
C LYS A 65 -13.44 -7.13 -12.62
N GLY A 66 -12.16 -7.04 -12.26
CA GLY A 66 -11.48 -5.78 -11.97
C GLY A 66 -11.88 -5.18 -10.62
N GLN A 67 -12.38 -5.97 -9.67
CA GLN A 67 -12.70 -5.51 -8.32
C GLN A 67 -11.56 -5.83 -7.34
N PRO A 68 -11.20 -4.91 -6.43
CA PRO A 68 -10.24 -5.20 -5.37
C PRO A 68 -10.70 -6.39 -4.53
N SER A 69 -9.87 -7.44 -4.50
CA SER A 69 -10.17 -8.72 -3.85
C SER A 69 -9.36 -8.94 -2.58
N SER A 70 -8.15 -8.39 -2.51
CA SER A 70 -7.31 -8.44 -1.31
C SER A 70 -6.29 -7.30 -1.26
N VAL A 71 -5.83 -7.01 -0.05
CA VAL A 71 -4.68 -6.15 0.23
C VAL A 71 -3.66 -6.99 0.99
N ARG A 72 -2.39 -6.96 0.57
CA ARG A 72 -1.29 -7.63 1.27
C ARG A 72 -0.15 -6.66 1.49
N THR A 73 0.35 -6.58 2.71
CA THR A 73 1.51 -5.75 3.04
C THR A 73 2.80 -6.53 2.98
N HIS A 74 3.88 -5.87 2.61
CA HIS A 74 5.23 -6.41 2.54
C HIS A 74 6.20 -5.43 3.20
N SER A 75 7.11 -5.95 4.03
CA SER A 75 8.31 -5.18 4.36
C SER A 75 9.20 -5.03 3.12
N THR A 76 10.14 -4.07 3.15
CA THR A 76 11.08 -3.85 2.04
C THR A 76 11.83 -5.13 1.62
N ILE A 77 12.21 -5.97 2.59
CA ILE A 77 12.91 -7.24 2.34
C ILE A 77 11.99 -8.23 1.61
N GLN A 78 10.75 -8.35 2.07
CA GLN A 78 9.76 -9.26 1.49
C GLN A 78 9.35 -8.84 0.08
N LEU A 79 9.39 -7.54 -0.24
CA LEU A 79 9.10 -7.06 -1.59
C LEU A 79 10.17 -7.52 -2.60
N ILE A 80 11.44 -7.51 -2.22
CA ILE A 80 12.55 -7.92 -3.09
C ILE A 80 12.48 -9.41 -3.42
N GLU A 81 12.16 -10.23 -2.42
CA GLU A 81 11.98 -11.68 -2.61
C GLU A 81 10.77 -11.99 -3.49
N PHE A 82 9.66 -11.28 -3.29
CA PHE A 82 8.46 -11.41 -4.10
C PHE A 82 8.71 -11.04 -5.57
N LEU A 83 9.39 -9.92 -5.85
CA LEU A 83 9.74 -9.53 -7.22
C LEU A 83 10.67 -10.54 -7.90
N HIS A 84 11.53 -11.23 -7.14
CA HIS A 84 12.38 -12.30 -7.70
C HIS A 84 11.63 -13.59 -7.99
N GLY A 85 10.60 -13.93 -7.21
CA GLY A 85 9.78 -15.12 -7.42
C GLY A 85 8.83 -15.01 -8.61
N GLU A 86 8.40 -13.79 -8.95
CA GLU A 86 7.45 -13.51 -10.03
C GLU A 86 8.12 -13.26 -11.40
N LEU A 87 9.44 -13.06 -11.42
CA LEU A 87 10.23 -12.81 -12.64
C LEU A 87 10.97 -14.06 -13.15
N ASN A 88 10.77 -15.22 -12.52
CA ASN A 88 11.28 -16.54 -12.95
C ASN A 88 10.14 -17.44 -13.40
#